data_AF-A0A7X7YF48-F1
#
_entry.id   AF-A0A7X7YF48-F1
#
_cell.length_a   1.000
_cell.length_b   1.000
_cell.length_c   1.000
_cell.angle_alpha   90.00
_cell.angle_beta   90.00
_cell.angle_gamma   90.00
#
_symmetry.space_group_name_H-M   'P 1'
#
loop_
_entity.id
_entity.type
_entity.pdbx_description
1 polymer ?
#
loop_
_entity_poly.entity_id
_entity_poly.type
_entity_poly.pdbx_seq_one_letter_code
_entity_poly.pdbx_strand_id
1 'polypeptide(L)'
;SVNVSNLSIAANNSKFEPVIGRPGDGASPSCAIVDEYHEHKTSELYDTMQTGMGARSQPLILVITTAGSDISGPCFMHQVELQKILEGVIENNQRFGIIFTADEDDDWTSETALLKANPNYGVSIDAEFLRLQQRDAISDPRKQNVFKTKHLNIWVAAASPWLNLFNLQRAGNGALSIGCASWDGCVVGLDLASKQDIASAVWLCWKTKDGARHYYAFSRNYAPEAAIEKEENAHYRAWVNEGHLIATPGNMIALQQIQEDIIESASAVHIREVAKDPWGGHQLGANLQEEGLDVVDIPQQVRFLSDPMKEISAQIDAGRFHHDGNPCYVWMMSNVEVKEDRNENIFPRKLRAGNKIDGAVATIIGMNRALAVAEEDVPLDDFILDPISG
;
A
#
# COMPACT_ATOMS: atom_id res chain seq x y z
N SER A 1 -22.54 20.14 40.72
CA SER A 1 -21.70 20.81 39.71
C SER A 1 -22.63 21.34 38.63
N VAL A 2 -22.53 22.62 38.28
CA VAL A 2 -23.27 23.14 37.11
C VAL A 2 -22.55 22.59 35.89
N ASN A 3 -23.19 21.69 35.13
CA ASN A 3 -22.72 21.31 33.81
C ASN A 3 -22.89 22.52 32.90
N VAL A 4 -21.85 23.36 32.85
CA VAL A 4 -21.81 24.50 31.94
C VAL A 4 -21.63 23.96 30.53
N SER A 5 -22.71 23.94 29.75
CA SER A 5 -22.75 23.40 28.38
C SER A 5 -22.31 24.41 27.32
N ASN A 6 -22.03 25.66 27.69
CA ASN A 6 -21.50 26.71 26.81
C ASN A 6 -20.93 27.88 27.63
N LEU A 7 -20.08 28.68 26.99
CA LEU A 7 -19.71 30.02 27.43
C LEU A 7 -20.56 31.02 26.67
N SER A 8 -21.18 31.99 27.36
CA SER A 8 -21.99 33.03 26.71
C SER A 8 -21.72 34.42 27.28
N ILE A 9 -21.82 35.42 26.41
CA ILE A 9 -21.71 36.83 26.76
C ILE A 9 -23.08 37.46 26.54
N ALA A 10 -23.84 37.67 27.62
CA ALA A 10 -25.22 38.17 27.54
C ALA A 10 -25.32 39.56 26.87
N ALA A 11 -24.31 40.40 27.02
CA ALA A 11 -24.29 41.76 26.47
C ALA A 11 -24.34 41.81 24.94
N ASN A 12 -23.86 40.77 24.26
CA ASN A 12 -23.82 40.72 22.78
C ASN A 12 -24.33 39.39 22.20
N ASN A 13 -24.95 38.55 23.04
CA ASN A 13 -25.46 37.22 22.69
C ASN A 13 -24.42 36.29 22.04
N SER A 14 -23.12 36.52 22.25
CA SER A 14 -22.08 35.61 21.76
C SER A 14 -22.10 34.32 22.57
N LYS A 15 -21.83 33.20 21.89
CA LYS A 15 -21.82 31.87 22.49
C LYS A 15 -20.64 31.07 21.94
N PHE A 16 -20.00 30.29 22.80
CA PHE A 16 -18.99 29.29 22.47
C PHE A 16 -19.42 27.97 23.09
N GLU A 17 -19.59 26.92 22.30
CA GLU A 17 -20.13 25.65 22.76
C GLU A 17 -19.37 24.45 22.18
N PRO A 18 -19.17 23.38 22.98
CA PRO A 18 -18.64 22.13 22.48
C PRO A 18 -19.70 21.42 21.64
N VAL A 19 -19.29 20.89 20.49
CA VAL A 19 -20.12 20.07 19.61
C VAL A 19 -19.52 18.67 19.60
N ILE A 20 -20.33 17.67 19.95
CA ILE A 20 -19.92 16.26 19.98
C ILE A 20 -20.81 15.47 19.03
N GLY A 21 -20.22 14.64 18.18
CA GLY A 21 -20.95 13.79 17.25
C GLY A 21 -21.32 14.51 15.95
N ARG A 22 -22.54 14.29 15.46
CA ARG A 22 -23.03 14.86 14.18
C ARG A 22 -23.88 16.10 14.45
N PRO A 23 -23.36 17.32 14.25
CA PRO A 23 -24.17 18.52 14.33
C PRO A 23 -25.24 18.51 13.23
N GLY A 24 -26.43 19.02 13.55
CA GLY A 24 -27.44 19.31 12.52
C GLY A 24 -27.15 20.63 11.81
N ASP A 25 -27.79 20.83 10.66
CA ASP A 25 -27.68 22.08 9.91
C ASP A 25 -28.32 23.26 10.68
N GLY A 26 -27.72 24.45 10.58
CA GLY A 26 -28.35 25.72 11.01
C GLY A 26 -27.65 26.49 12.14
N ALA A 27 -26.52 26.02 12.68
CA ALA A 27 -25.80 26.71 13.76
C ALA A 27 -25.26 28.11 13.37
N SER A 28 -25.08 28.38 12.08
CA SER A 28 -24.55 29.65 11.55
C SER A 28 -23.30 30.18 12.28
N PRO A 29 -22.25 29.36 12.49
CA PRO A 29 -21.12 29.74 13.32
C PRO A 29 -20.31 30.87 12.68
N SER A 30 -19.76 31.79 13.49
CA SER A 30 -18.75 32.75 13.01
C SER A 30 -17.33 32.16 13.06
N CYS A 31 -17.13 31.17 13.93
CA CYS A 31 -15.88 30.44 14.07
C CYS A 31 -16.21 28.98 14.39
N ALA A 32 -15.56 28.04 13.70
CA ALA A 32 -15.59 26.61 14.05
C ALA A 32 -14.17 26.14 14.33
N ILE A 33 -13.99 25.41 15.42
CA ILE A 33 -12.71 24.79 15.79
C ILE A 33 -12.90 23.28 15.67
N VAL A 34 -12.25 22.69 14.67
CA VAL A 34 -12.24 21.26 14.42
C VAL A 34 -10.97 20.70 15.02
N ASP A 35 -11.09 20.19 16.24
CA ASP A 35 -9.97 19.61 16.98
C ASP A 35 -9.85 18.10 16.69
N GLU A 36 -8.62 17.61 16.82
CA GLU A 36 -8.22 16.21 16.57
C GLU A 36 -8.79 15.63 15.26
N TYR A 37 -8.70 16.39 14.17
CA TYR A 37 -9.37 16.02 12.92
C TYR A 37 -8.96 14.64 12.35
N HIS A 38 -7.75 14.17 12.64
CA HIS A 38 -7.27 12.83 12.29
C HIS A 38 -8.11 11.69 12.88
N GLU A 39 -8.86 11.91 13.96
CA GLU A 39 -9.76 10.91 14.56
C GLU A 39 -11.15 10.90 13.90
N HIS A 40 -11.45 11.86 13.02
CA HIS A 40 -12.77 11.97 12.39
C HIS A 40 -12.89 10.96 11.25
N LYS A 41 -13.91 10.09 11.35
CA LYS A 41 -14.16 9.04 10.34
C LYS A 41 -14.63 9.58 8.99
N THR A 42 -15.26 10.75 8.98
CA THR A 42 -15.88 11.39 7.80
C THR A 42 -15.72 12.90 7.87
N SER A 43 -15.83 13.59 6.74
CA SER A 43 -15.76 15.06 6.66
C SER A 43 -17.02 15.78 7.16
N GLU A 44 -18.08 15.02 7.48
CA GLU A 44 -19.44 15.53 7.77
C GLU A 44 -19.45 16.72 8.75
N LEU A 45 -18.72 16.64 9.88
CA LEU A 45 -18.67 17.74 10.85
C LEU A 45 -18.03 19.00 10.26
N TYR A 46 -16.92 18.86 9.53
CA TYR A 46 -16.24 19.96 8.86
C TYR A 46 -17.17 20.60 7.82
N ASP A 47 -17.79 19.78 6.97
CA ASP A 47 -18.67 20.23 5.88
C ASP A 47 -19.91 20.94 6.41
N THR A 48 -20.55 20.41 7.46
CA THR A 48 -21.70 21.05 8.13
C THR A 48 -21.33 22.42 8.72
N MET A 49 -20.15 22.53 9.34
CA MET A 49 -19.69 23.81 9.87
C MET A 49 -19.39 24.81 8.75
N GLN A 50 -18.75 24.37 7.67
CA GLN A 50 -18.43 25.20 6.51
C GLN A 50 -19.68 25.72 5.80
N THR A 51 -20.64 24.83 5.51
CA THR A 51 -21.91 25.21 4.88
C THR A 51 -22.75 26.14 5.76
N GLY A 52 -22.77 25.91 7.07
CA GLY A 52 -23.44 26.80 8.02
C GLY A 52 -22.89 28.23 8.04
N MET A 53 -21.65 28.45 7.62
CA MET A 53 -21.02 29.77 7.63
C MET A 53 -21.49 30.72 6.52
N GLY A 54 -22.32 30.28 5.57
CA GLY A 54 -22.68 31.06 4.37
C GLY A 54 -23.32 32.43 4.62
N ALA A 55 -23.91 32.67 5.79
CA ALA A 55 -24.50 33.97 6.17
C ALA A 55 -23.52 34.93 6.88
N ARG A 56 -22.27 34.52 7.13
CA ARG A 56 -21.27 35.32 7.86
C ARG A 56 -20.35 36.05 6.89
N SER A 57 -19.98 37.29 7.23
CA SER A 57 -19.10 38.13 6.40
C SER A 57 -17.62 37.75 6.51
N GLN A 58 -17.18 37.24 7.66
CA GLN A 58 -15.79 36.86 7.93
C GLN A 58 -15.74 35.56 8.77
N PRO A 59 -16.26 34.44 8.26
CA PRO A 59 -16.20 33.18 8.97
C PRO A 59 -14.79 32.61 9.02
N LEU A 60 -14.47 31.85 10.06
CA LEU A 60 -13.19 31.17 10.21
C LEU A 60 -13.39 29.70 10.64
N ILE A 61 -12.73 28.78 9.95
CA ILE A 61 -12.56 27.40 10.41
C ILE A 61 -11.10 27.23 10.82
N LEU A 62 -10.87 26.81 12.07
CA LEU A 62 -9.56 26.39 12.56
C LEU A 62 -9.56 24.88 12.65
N VAL A 63 -8.63 24.23 11.95
CA VAL A 63 -8.39 22.79 12.06
C VAL A 63 -7.12 22.59 12.86
N ILE A 64 -7.21 21.85 13.96
CA ILE A 64 -6.09 21.50 14.84
C ILE A 64 -5.98 19.99 14.82
N THR A 65 -4.80 19.46 14.51
CA THR A 65 -4.63 18.02 14.38
C THR A 65 -3.16 17.60 14.41
N THR A 66 -2.96 16.29 14.54
CA THR A 66 -1.68 15.59 14.33
C THR A 66 -1.85 14.54 13.24
N ALA A 67 -0.76 13.96 12.76
CA ALA A 67 -0.82 12.82 11.88
C ALA A 67 -1.51 11.64 12.57
N GLY A 68 -2.34 10.96 11.80
CA GLY A 68 -3.01 9.73 12.17
C GLY A 68 -2.55 8.55 11.34
N SER A 69 -3.30 7.47 11.45
CA SER A 69 -3.03 6.23 10.72
C SER A 69 -3.98 5.98 9.55
N ASP A 70 -4.98 6.85 9.37
CA ASP A 70 -5.91 6.80 8.24
C ASP A 70 -5.48 7.76 7.13
N ILE A 71 -4.64 7.26 6.22
CA ILE A 71 -4.14 7.99 5.03
C ILE A 71 -5.20 8.17 3.93
N SER A 72 -6.44 7.84 4.21
CA SER A 72 -7.57 8.02 3.30
C SER A 72 -8.74 8.70 4.01
N GLY A 73 -8.53 9.10 5.26
CA GLY A 73 -9.47 9.86 6.04
C GLY A 73 -9.49 11.32 5.57
N PRO A 74 -10.55 12.05 5.94
CA PRO A 74 -10.74 13.43 5.51
C PRO A 74 -9.59 14.34 5.95
N CYS A 75 -8.99 14.08 7.11
CA CYS A 75 -7.86 14.85 7.61
C CYS A 75 -6.59 14.69 6.77
N PHE A 76 -6.28 13.48 6.29
CA PHE A 76 -5.12 13.27 5.43
C PHE A 76 -5.30 14.00 4.10
N MET A 77 -6.47 13.87 3.47
CA MET A 77 -6.81 14.60 2.25
C MET A 77 -6.71 16.12 2.45
N HIS A 78 -7.20 16.60 3.60
CA HIS A 78 -7.10 18.01 3.97
C HIS A 78 -5.63 18.45 4.10
N GLN A 79 -4.75 17.65 4.70
CA GLN A 79 -3.31 17.95 4.76
C GLN A 79 -2.65 17.96 3.38
N VAL A 80 -2.92 16.98 2.51
CA VAL A 80 -2.36 16.90 1.16
C VAL A 80 -2.71 18.14 0.33
N GLU A 81 -3.95 18.62 0.42
CA GLU A 81 -4.34 19.86 -0.25
C GLU A 81 -3.59 21.07 0.31
N LEU A 82 -3.41 21.15 1.63
CA LEU A 82 -2.62 22.22 2.26
C LEU A 82 -1.16 22.19 1.79
N GLN A 83 -0.54 21.01 1.70
CA GLN A 83 0.84 20.88 1.19
C GLN A 83 0.97 21.43 -0.22
N LYS A 84 0.03 21.11 -1.12
CA LYS A 84 0.00 21.67 -2.48
C LYS A 84 -0.12 23.20 -2.49
N ILE A 85 -0.83 23.79 -1.53
CA ILE A 85 -0.91 25.26 -1.38
C ILE A 85 0.42 25.83 -0.90
N LEU A 86 1.05 25.21 0.10
CA LEU A 86 2.34 25.63 0.65
C LEU A 86 3.48 25.51 -0.36
N GLU A 87 3.43 24.51 -1.24
CA GLU A 87 4.37 24.29 -2.34
C GLU A 87 4.09 25.21 -3.54
N GLY A 88 2.99 25.96 -3.54
CA GLY A 88 2.59 26.84 -4.64
C GLY A 88 2.00 26.12 -5.86
N VAL A 89 1.67 24.83 -5.74
CA VAL A 89 0.99 24.05 -6.78
C VAL A 89 -0.47 24.50 -6.94
N ILE A 90 -1.12 24.89 -5.84
CA ILE A 90 -2.49 25.42 -5.82
C ILE A 90 -2.48 26.82 -5.22
N GLU A 91 -3.03 27.80 -5.94
CA GLU A 91 -3.22 29.14 -5.37
C GLU A 91 -4.52 29.20 -4.55
N ASN A 92 -4.41 29.44 -3.24
CA ASN A 92 -5.56 29.66 -2.36
C ASN A 92 -5.23 30.68 -1.26
N ASN A 93 -5.59 31.95 -1.50
CA ASN A 93 -5.33 33.05 -0.57
C ASN A 93 -6.25 33.07 0.66
N GLN A 94 -7.23 32.16 0.75
CA GLN A 94 -8.16 32.07 1.88
C GLN A 94 -7.73 31.03 2.92
N ARG A 95 -6.71 30.22 2.60
CA ARG A 95 -6.25 29.11 3.44
C ARG A 95 -4.84 29.36 3.93
N PHE A 96 -4.71 29.45 5.24
CA PHE A 96 -3.42 29.48 5.93
C PHE A 96 -3.18 28.13 6.58
N GLY A 97 -1.94 27.65 6.56
CA GLY A 97 -1.57 26.47 7.32
C GLY A 97 -0.07 26.41 7.61
N ILE A 98 0.26 25.69 8.66
CA ILE A 98 1.63 25.39 9.08
C ILE A 98 1.64 23.91 9.44
N ILE A 99 2.65 23.19 8.96
CA ILE A 99 2.86 21.78 9.25
C ILE A 99 4.23 21.64 9.90
N PHE A 100 4.25 21.07 11.10
CA PHE A 100 5.49 20.64 11.75
C PHE A 100 5.58 19.13 11.62
N THR A 101 6.53 18.64 10.83
CA THR A 101 6.74 17.21 10.56
C THR A 101 8.23 16.98 10.28
N ALA A 102 8.69 15.74 10.45
CA ALA A 102 9.92 15.32 9.78
C ALA A 102 9.68 15.24 8.26
N ASP A 103 10.70 15.60 7.47
CA ASP A 103 10.66 15.50 6.01
C ASP A 103 10.84 14.04 5.56
N GLU A 104 10.46 13.73 4.32
CA GLU A 104 10.52 12.36 3.77
C GLU A 104 11.95 11.78 3.76
N ASP A 105 12.94 12.62 3.44
CA ASP A 105 14.36 12.25 3.37
C ASP A 105 15.12 12.39 4.70
N ASP A 106 14.44 12.81 5.78
CA ASP A 106 15.08 12.93 7.09
C ASP A 106 15.39 11.54 7.67
N ASP A 107 16.59 11.39 8.25
CA ASP A 107 16.86 10.28 9.15
C ASP A 107 16.01 10.43 10.41
N TRP A 108 14.94 9.65 10.50
CA TRP A 108 14.00 9.66 11.63
C TRP A 108 14.65 9.31 12.98
N THR A 109 15.85 8.71 12.97
CA THR A 109 16.63 8.39 14.18
C THR A 109 17.47 9.57 14.68
N SER A 110 17.53 10.65 13.90
CA SER A 110 18.29 11.85 14.25
C SER A 110 17.55 12.76 15.23
N GLU A 111 18.30 13.60 15.94
CA GLU A 111 17.75 14.65 16.79
C GLU A 111 17.12 15.79 15.96
N THR A 112 17.60 16.02 14.75
CA THR A 112 17.03 17.00 13.82
C THR A 112 15.57 16.68 13.48
N ALA A 113 15.25 15.39 13.25
CA ALA A 113 13.87 14.96 13.00
C ALA A 113 12.95 15.29 14.19
N LEU A 114 13.45 15.14 15.43
CA LEU A 114 12.71 15.52 16.65
C LEU A 114 12.45 17.03 16.68
N LEU A 115 13.48 17.85 16.42
CA LEU A 115 13.38 19.32 16.46
C LEU A 115 12.40 19.86 15.40
N LYS A 116 12.44 19.32 14.18
CA LYS A 116 11.53 19.73 13.08
C LYS A 116 10.07 19.44 13.40
N ALA A 117 9.77 18.24 13.90
CA ALA A 117 8.40 17.83 14.19
C ALA A 117 7.83 18.45 15.48
N ASN A 118 8.68 18.93 16.40
CA ASN A 118 8.27 19.39 17.72
C ASN A 118 8.68 20.86 17.95
N PRO A 119 7.86 21.86 17.53
CA PRO A 119 8.23 23.28 17.58
C PRO A 119 8.51 23.85 18.98
N ASN A 120 8.07 23.17 20.05
CA ASN A 120 8.36 23.53 21.45
C ASN A 120 9.29 22.51 22.16
N TYR A 121 10.17 21.86 21.39
CA TYR A 121 11.17 20.92 21.91
C TYR A 121 12.02 21.56 23.03
N GLY A 122 12.10 20.91 24.19
CA GLY A 122 12.86 21.39 25.35
C GLY A 122 12.22 22.54 26.12
N VAL A 123 11.00 22.98 25.73
CA VAL A 123 10.25 24.05 26.42
C VAL A 123 8.96 23.50 27.03
N SER A 124 8.03 23.02 26.20
CA SER A 124 6.79 22.37 26.66
C SER A 124 6.76 20.87 26.36
N ILE A 125 7.64 20.40 25.47
CA ILE A 125 7.84 18.98 25.17
C ILE A 125 9.20 18.59 25.74
N ASP A 126 9.21 17.59 26.62
CA ASP A 126 10.43 17.16 27.27
C ASP A 126 11.38 16.47 26.28
N ALA A 127 12.59 16.99 26.18
CA ALA A 127 13.61 16.55 25.23
C ALA A 127 14.12 15.14 25.56
N GLU A 128 14.27 14.81 26.84
CA GLU A 128 14.76 13.50 27.28
C GLU A 128 13.73 12.41 27.01
N PHE A 129 12.45 12.67 27.29
CA PHE A 129 11.32 11.81 26.95
C PHE A 129 11.30 11.46 25.46
N LEU A 130 11.41 12.45 24.57
CA LEU A 130 11.42 12.20 23.12
C LEU A 130 12.62 11.35 22.69
N ARG A 131 13.82 11.63 23.21
CA ARG A 131 15.02 10.81 22.92
C ARG A 131 14.86 9.37 23.43
N LEU A 132 14.23 9.17 24.59
CA LEU A 132 13.93 7.84 25.12
C LEU A 132 12.93 7.08 24.26
N GLN A 133 11.83 7.73 23.84
CA GLN A 133 10.84 7.13 22.93
C GLN A 133 11.48 6.77 21.58
N GLN A 134 12.36 7.63 21.06
CA GLN A 134 13.08 7.39 19.81
C GLN A 134 14.02 6.20 19.94
N ARG A 135 14.82 6.13 21.01
CA ARG A 135 15.72 5.00 21.28
C ARG A 135 14.95 3.69 21.37
N ASP A 136 13.82 3.68 22.10
CA ASP A 136 12.98 2.51 22.24
C ASP A 136 12.40 2.06 20.88
N ALA A 137 11.98 3.02 20.04
CA ALA A 137 11.49 2.74 18.68
C ALA A 137 12.60 2.24 17.74
N ILE A 138 13.83 2.74 17.87
CA ILE A 138 14.99 2.23 17.13
C ILE A 138 15.24 0.76 17.49
N SER A 139 15.10 0.41 18.78
CA SER A 139 15.33 -0.96 19.26
C SER A 139 14.18 -1.94 18.99
N ASP A 140 12.95 -1.47 18.81
CA ASP A 140 11.75 -2.31 18.64
C ASP A 140 10.95 -1.86 17.40
N PRO A 141 11.02 -2.60 16.28
CA PRO A 141 10.29 -2.30 15.06
C PRO A 141 8.78 -2.09 15.26
N ARG A 142 8.18 -2.77 16.24
CA ARG A 142 6.73 -2.67 16.53
C ARG A 142 6.35 -1.29 17.08
N LYS A 143 7.31 -0.56 17.65
CA LYS A 143 7.10 0.80 18.18
C LYS A 143 7.36 1.89 17.14
N GLN A 144 8.00 1.57 16.01
CA GLN A 144 8.43 2.58 15.03
C GLN A 144 7.27 3.36 14.44
N ASN A 145 6.23 2.68 13.97
CA ASN A 145 5.08 3.35 13.36
C ASN A 145 4.38 4.27 14.35
N VAL A 146 4.16 3.79 15.58
CA VAL A 146 3.58 4.59 16.65
C VAL A 146 4.45 5.80 16.96
N PHE A 147 5.77 5.62 17.06
CA PHE A 147 6.70 6.70 17.31
C PHE A 147 6.71 7.75 16.19
N LYS A 148 6.84 7.30 14.93
CA LYS A 148 6.83 8.17 13.74
C LYS A 148 5.55 8.99 13.66
N THR A 149 4.40 8.38 13.91
CA THR A 149 3.12 9.10 13.91
C THR A 149 2.97 10.05 15.08
N LYS A 150 3.24 9.59 16.32
CA LYS A 150 2.98 10.40 17.52
C LYS A 150 4.04 11.44 17.84
N HIS A 151 5.28 11.27 17.38
CA HIS A 151 6.40 12.14 17.77
C HIS A 151 7.14 12.78 16.59
N LEU A 152 6.97 12.26 15.37
CA LEU A 152 7.51 12.89 14.15
C LEU A 152 6.44 13.46 13.23
N ASN A 153 5.15 13.33 13.61
CA ASN A 153 4.00 13.79 12.86
C ASN A 153 3.93 13.21 11.43
N ILE A 154 4.41 11.98 11.26
CA ILE A 154 4.39 11.25 9.98
C ILE A 154 3.12 10.40 9.90
N TRP A 155 2.38 10.54 8.80
CA TRP A 155 1.27 9.64 8.50
C TRP A 155 1.79 8.24 8.20
N VAL A 156 1.53 7.30 9.10
CA VAL A 156 1.93 5.90 8.93
C VAL A 156 0.68 5.04 9.04
N ALA A 157 0.41 4.21 8.05
CA ALA A 157 -0.77 3.34 8.06
C ALA A 157 -0.81 2.44 9.31
N ALA A 158 -2.01 2.22 9.88
CA ALA A 158 -2.22 1.33 11.04
C ALA A 158 -1.96 -0.16 10.73
N ALA A 159 -1.73 -0.47 9.47
CA ALA A 159 -1.41 -1.78 8.93
C ALA A 159 -0.19 -2.41 9.63
N SER A 160 -0.19 -3.73 9.78
CA SER A 160 1.06 -4.49 9.77
C SER A 160 1.42 -4.71 8.29
N PRO A 161 2.19 -3.81 7.66
CA PRO A 161 2.55 -3.97 6.26
C PRO A 161 3.31 -5.27 6.10
N TRP A 162 3.02 -6.00 5.03
CA TRP A 162 3.79 -7.20 4.71
C TRP A 162 5.25 -6.88 4.36
N LEU A 163 5.45 -5.80 3.59
CA LEU A 163 6.74 -5.45 3.02
C LEU A 163 7.22 -4.08 3.49
N ASN A 164 8.53 -3.93 3.61
CA ASN A 164 9.15 -2.63 3.74
C ASN A 164 9.04 -1.88 2.41
N LEU A 165 8.21 -0.84 2.36
CA LEU A 165 7.93 -0.09 1.13
C LEU A 165 9.18 0.54 0.51
N PHE A 166 10.11 1.03 1.33
CA PHE A 166 11.36 1.62 0.84
C PHE A 166 12.23 0.57 0.12
N ASN A 167 12.36 -0.63 0.69
CA ASN A 167 13.10 -1.72 0.06
C ASN A 167 12.41 -2.19 -1.22
N LEU A 168 11.07 -2.31 -1.20
CA LEU A 168 10.28 -2.65 -2.37
C LEU A 168 10.48 -1.63 -3.50
N GLN A 169 10.38 -0.33 -3.24
CA GLN A 169 10.59 0.70 -4.26
C GLN A 169 12.01 0.66 -4.84
N ARG A 170 13.03 0.41 -4.01
CA ARG A 170 14.42 0.27 -4.46
C ARG A 170 14.69 -0.99 -5.27
N ALA A 171 13.85 -2.01 -5.14
CA ALA A 171 13.90 -3.22 -5.98
C ALA A 171 13.37 -2.95 -7.41
N GLY A 172 12.74 -1.81 -7.65
CA GLY A 172 12.18 -1.43 -8.93
C GLY A 172 13.22 -0.89 -9.91
N ASN A 173 13.19 -1.39 -11.14
CA ASN A 173 13.99 -0.87 -12.24
C ASN A 173 13.20 -0.91 -13.56
N GLY A 174 12.73 0.26 -14.00
CA GLY A 174 11.94 0.42 -15.23
C GLY A 174 12.67 0.06 -16.54
N ALA A 175 13.98 -0.17 -16.51
CA ALA A 175 14.73 -0.67 -17.66
C ALA A 175 14.69 -2.20 -17.80
N LEU A 176 14.17 -2.92 -16.79
CA LEU A 176 14.02 -4.36 -16.86
C LEU A 176 12.86 -4.73 -17.78
N SER A 177 13.08 -5.74 -18.62
CA SER A 177 12.03 -6.38 -19.41
C SER A 177 12.23 -7.89 -19.37
N ILE A 178 11.15 -8.64 -19.57
CA ILE A 178 11.21 -10.11 -19.47
C ILE A 178 12.24 -10.72 -20.45
N GLY A 179 12.49 -10.09 -21.59
CA GLY A 179 13.48 -10.53 -22.58
C GLY A 179 14.89 -9.97 -22.38
N CYS A 180 15.17 -9.20 -21.32
CA CYS A 180 16.46 -8.52 -21.16
C CYS A 180 17.61 -9.44 -20.73
N ALA A 181 17.32 -10.68 -20.35
CA ALA A 181 18.31 -11.66 -19.91
C ALA A 181 17.87 -13.09 -20.21
N SER A 182 18.85 -14.01 -20.28
CA SER A 182 18.57 -15.44 -20.15
C SER A 182 18.42 -15.79 -18.67
N TRP A 183 17.24 -16.32 -18.32
CA TRP A 183 16.85 -16.74 -16.98
C TRP A 183 17.11 -18.23 -16.77
N ASP A 184 17.40 -18.61 -15.53
CA ASP A 184 17.57 -20.03 -15.14
C ASP A 184 16.19 -20.74 -15.04
N GLY A 185 15.13 -19.95 -14.87
CA GLY A 185 13.75 -20.40 -15.01
C GLY A 185 12.76 -19.27 -14.80
N CYS A 186 11.51 -19.55 -15.15
CA CYS A 186 10.39 -18.64 -15.01
C CYS A 186 9.13 -19.41 -14.61
N VAL A 187 8.37 -18.87 -13.67
CA VAL A 187 7.00 -19.30 -13.38
C VAL A 187 6.08 -18.12 -13.63
N VAL A 188 4.87 -18.38 -14.15
CA VAL A 188 3.83 -17.36 -14.26
C VAL A 188 2.82 -17.55 -13.13
N GLY A 189 2.68 -16.57 -12.25
CA GLY A 189 1.61 -16.54 -11.25
C GLY A 189 0.42 -15.72 -11.75
N LEU A 190 -0.80 -16.22 -11.56
CA LEU A 190 -2.04 -15.58 -12.01
C LEU A 190 -2.99 -15.36 -10.82
N ASP A 191 -3.55 -14.15 -10.73
CA ASP A 191 -4.75 -13.85 -9.95
C ASP A 191 -5.88 -13.42 -10.89
N LEU A 192 -6.87 -14.30 -11.04
CA LEU A 192 -8.00 -14.16 -11.96
C LEU A 192 -9.35 -14.21 -11.23
N ALA A 193 -9.34 -14.00 -9.91
CA ALA A 193 -10.53 -14.18 -9.08
C ALA A 193 -11.65 -13.17 -9.40
N SER A 194 -11.29 -11.95 -9.83
CA SER A 194 -12.25 -10.92 -10.24
C SER A 194 -12.44 -10.90 -11.76
N LYS A 195 -13.70 -10.73 -12.19
CA LYS A 195 -14.03 -10.46 -13.60
C LYS A 195 -14.31 -8.99 -13.90
N GLN A 196 -14.51 -8.16 -12.87
CA GLN A 196 -15.03 -6.79 -12.98
C GLN A 196 -14.06 -5.73 -12.46
N ASP A 197 -12.83 -6.13 -12.13
CA ASP A 197 -11.82 -5.29 -11.51
C ASP A 197 -10.44 -5.63 -12.08
N ILE A 198 -9.36 -5.45 -11.31
CA ILE A 198 -8.03 -5.89 -11.72
C ILE A 198 -7.93 -7.43 -11.75
N ALA A 199 -7.25 -7.95 -12.76
CA ALA A 199 -6.60 -9.26 -12.77
C ALA A 199 -5.11 -9.07 -13.05
N SER A 200 -4.28 -9.99 -12.56
CA SER A 200 -2.82 -9.84 -12.68
C SER A 200 -2.15 -11.12 -13.15
N ALA A 201 -1.18 -10.96 -14.03
CA ALA A 201 -0.22 -11.98 -14.42
C ALA A 201 1.19 -11.50 -14.07
N VAL A 202 1.94 -12.31 -13.34
CA VAL A 202 3.30 -12.01 -12.90
C VAL A 202 4.23 -13.11 -13.37
N TRP A 203 5.18 -12.77 -14.25
CA TRP A 203 6.28 -13.64 -14.61
C TRP A 203 7.38 -13.47 -13.57
N LEU A 204 7.58 -14.49 -12.76
CA LEU A 204 8.62 -14.55 -11.76
C LEU A 204 9.80 -15.35 -12.32
N CYS A 205 10.76 -14.63 -12.89
CA CYS A 205 12.00 -15.19 -13.39
C CYS A 205 13.06 -15.24 -12.28
N TRP A 206 14.08 -16.07 -12.44
CA TRP A 206 15.21 -16.06 -11.53
C TRP A 206 16.53 -16.31 -12.24
N LYS A 207 17.59 -15.89 -11.55
CA LYS A 207 18.97 -16.15 -11.95
C LYS A 207 19.88 -16.27 -10.74
N THR A 208 20.83 -17.18 -10.79
CA THR A 208 21.89 -17.27 -9.78
C THR A 208 22.98 -16.24 -10.07
N LYS A 209 23.26 -15.37 -9.10
CA LYS A 209 24.37 -14.40 -9.12
C LYS A 209 25.15 -14.54 -7.83
N ASP A 210 26.48 -14.65 -7.95
CA ASP A 210 27.38 -14.74 -6.80
C ASP A 210 27.01 -15.84 -5.77
N GLY A 211 26.52 -16.98 -6.27
CA GLY A 211 26.09 -18.11 -5.46
C GLY A 211 24.72 -17.96 -4.78
N ALA A 212 23.99 -16.88 -5.02
CA ALA A 212 22.65 -16.64 -4.49
C ALA A 212 21.62 -16.49 -5.62
N ARG A 213 20.41 -17.00 -5.39
CA ARG A 213 19.29 -16.84 -6.32
C ARG A 213 18.72 -15.43 -6.19
N HIS A 214 18.58 -14.75 -7.32
CA HIS A 214 17.87 -13.48 -7.45
C HIS A 214 16.57 -13.70 -8.21
N TYR A 215 15.50 -13.06 -7.76
CA TYR A 215 14.18 -13.11 -8.36
C TYR A 215 13.85 -11.81 -9.10
N TYR A 216 13.15 -11.92 -10.21
CA TYR A 216 12.78 -10.82 -11.10
C TYR A 216 11.30 -10.94 -11.46
N ALA A 217 10.48 -10.03 -10.95
CA ALA A 217 9.05 -9.98 -11.21
C ALA A 217 8.72 -9.00 -12.35
N PHE A 218 8.04 -9.50 -13.38
CA PHE A 218 7.48 -8.70 -14.47
C PHE A 218 5.96 -8.81 -14.42
N SER A 219 5.28 -7.67 -14.34
CA SER A 219 3.85 -7.63 -14.08
C SER A 219 3.07 -7.11 -15.28
N ARG A 220 1.98 -7.81 -15.63
CA ARG A 220 0.90 -7.27 -16.46
C ARG A 220 -0.38 -7.29 -15.66
N ASN A 221 -0.98 -6.11 -15.53
CA ASN A 221 -2.21 -5.89 -14.78
C ASN A 221 -3.29 -5.48 -15.76
N TYR A 222 -4.48 -6.06 -15.65
CA TYR A 222 -5.58 -5.88 -16.61
C TYR A 222 -6.81 -5.38 -15.88
N ALA A 223 -7.54 -4.41 -16.46
CA ALA A 223 -8.83 -3.96 -15.93
C ALA A 223 -9.81 -3.69 -17.08
N PRO A 224 -11.12 -3.96 -16.91
CA PRO A 224 -12.11 -3.62 -17.90
C PRO A 224 -12.32 -2.11 -18.00
N GLU A 225 -12.61 -1.60 -19.19
CA GLU A 225 -12.94 -0.17 -19.43
C GLU A 225 -13.97 0.35 -18.42
N ALA A 226 -15.02 -0.43 -18.15
CA ALA A 226 -16.05 -0.06 -17.19
C ALA A 226 -15.54 0.13 -15.74
N ALA A 227 -14.44 -0.52 -15.34
CA ALA A 227 -13.81 -0.29 -14.04
C ALA A 227 -12.93 0.97 -14.05
N ILE A 228 -12.30 1.26 -15.19
CA ILE A 228 -11.41 2.41 -15.41
C ILE A 228 -12.20 3.73 -15.44
N GLU A 229 -13.44 3.70 -15.94
CA GLU A 229 -14.32 4.87 -16.04
C GLU A 229 -14.91 5.33 -14.70
N LYS A 230 -14.86 4.50 -13.65
CA LYS A 230 -15.40 4.86 -12.33
C LYS A 230 -14.58 5.97 -11.68
N GLU A 231 -15.25 6.95 -11.08
CA GLU A 231 -14.58 8.09 -10.41
C GLU A 231 -13.66 7.63 -9.27
N GLU A 232 -14.06 6.61 -8.51
CA GLU A 232 -13.26 6.00 -7.44
C GLU A 232 -11.93 5.39 -7.93
N ASN A 233 -11.84 5.04 -9.22
CA ASN A 233 -10.66 4.46 -9.86
C ASN A 233 -9.93 5.47 -10.75
N ALA A 234 -10.06 6.78 -10.49
CA ALA A 234 -9.51 7.83 -11.35
C ALA A 234 -8.02 7.64 -11.72
N HIS A 235 -7.23 7.03 -10.83
CA HIS A 235 -5.82 6.74 -11.03
C HIS A 235 -5.54 5.63 -12.07
N TYR A 236 -6.49 4.72 -12.34
CA TYR A 236 -6.34 3.68 -13.36
C TYR A 236 -6.17 4.29 -14.76
N ARG A 237 -6.84 5.41 -15.05
CA ARG A 237 -6.71 6.12 -16.34
C ARG A 237 -5.28 6.59 -16.60
N ALA A 238 -4.60 7.08 -15.56
CA ALA A 238 -3.20 7.50 -15.68
C ALA A 238 -2.32 6.28 -16.00
N TRP A 239 -2.50 5.17 -15.28
CA TRP A 239 -1.75 3.94 -15.53
C TRP A 239 -2.01 3.32 -16.90
N VAL A 240 -3.22 3.44 -17.45
CA VAL A 240 -3.48 3.01 -18.83
C VAL A 240 -2.71 3.85 -19.83
N ASN A 241 -2.75 5.17 -19.67
CA ASN A 241 -2.04 6.09 -20.57
C ASN A 241 -0.51 5.91 -20.51
N GLU A 242 0.01 5.54 -19.33
CA GLU A 242 1.44 5.30 -19.08
C GLU A 242 1.87 3.85 -19.38
N GLY A 243 0.94 2.96 -19.72
CA GLY A 243 1.23 1.55 -20.04
C GLY A 243 1.47 0.65 -18.83
N HIS A 244 1.10 1.09 -17.62
CA HIS A 244 1.22 0.35 -16.36
C HIS A 244 0.00 -0.55 -16.06
N LEU A 245 -1.14 -0.26 -16.70
CA LEU A 245 -2.38 -1.04 -16.62
C LEU A 245 -2.94 -1.25 -18.03
N ILE A 246 -3.37 -2.46 -18.35
CA ILE A 246 -3.91 -2.82 -19.67
C ILE A 246 -5.44 -2.76 -19.59
N ALA A 247 -6.04 -1.88 -20.40
CA ALA A 247 -7.48 -1.82 -20.54
C ALA A 247 -7.99 -2.96 -21.42
N THR A 248 -8.92 -3.76 -20.91
CA THR A 248 -9.65 -4.77 -21.71
C THR A 248 -11.01 -4.20 -22.13
N PRO A 249 -11.44 -4.38 -23.40
CA PRO A 249 -12.71 -3.81 -23.86
C PRO A 249 -13.93 -4.27 -23.05
N GLY A 250 -14.85 -3.33 -22.78
CA GLY A 250 -16.15 -3.64 -22.17
C GLY A 250 -16.16 -3.70 -20.64
N ASN A 251 -17.03 -4.54 -20.09
CA ASN A 251 -17.35 -4.57 -18.66
C ASN A 251 -16.74 -5.73 -17.87
N MET A 252 -16.00 -6.62 -18.56
CA MET A 252 -15.33 -7.76 -17.94
C MET A 252 -13.93 -7.94 -18.52
N ILE A 253 -13.04 -8.51 -17.72
CA ILE A 253 -11.68 -8.83 -18.13
C ILE A 253 -11.69 -9.84 -19.27
N ALA A 254 -10.99 -9.52 -20.35
CA ALA A 254 -10.79 -10.42 -21.48
C ALA A 254 -9.72 -11.47 -21.16
N LEU A 255 -10.12 -12.59 -20.55
CA LEU A 255 -9.19 -13.69 -20.19
C LEU A 255 -8.41 -14.23 -21.39
N GLN A 256 -8.98 -14.18 -22.60
CA GLN A 256 -8.28 -14.57 -23.82
C GLN A 256 -7.03 -13.71 -24.08
N GLN A 257 -7.08 -12.41 -23.79
CA GLN A 257 -5.91 -11.53 -23.94
C GLN A 257 -4.79 -11.93 -22.98
N ILE A 258 -5.14 -12.29 -21.74
CA ILE A 258 -4.17 -12.79 -20.76
C ILE A 258 -3.54 -14.10 -21.24
N GLN A 259 -4.34 -15.00 -21.83
CA GLN A 259 -3.86 -16.25 -22.40
C GLN A 259 -2.87 -16.00 -23.56
N GLU A 260 -3.22 -15.13 -24.50
CA GLU A 260 -2.37 -14.76 -25.64
C GLU A 260 -1.03 -14.16 -25.16
N ASP A 261 -1.06 -13.30 -24.17
CA ASP A 261 0.13 -12.69 -23.55
C ASP A 261 1.07 -13.75 -22.93
N ILE A 262 0.52 -14.78 -22.28
CA ILE A 262 1.29 -15.90 -21.72
C ILE A 262 1.92 -16.73 -22.84
N ILE A 263 1.15 -17.09 -23.87
CA ILE A 263 1.65 -17.88 -25.01
C ILE A 263 2.75 -17.12 -25.75
N GLU A 264 2.56 -15.83 -26.01
CA GLU A 264 3.57 -14.98 -26.66
C GLU A 264 4.86 -14.96 -25.83
N SER A 265 4.75 -14.81 -24.51
CA SER A 265 5.91 -14.77 -23.62
C SER A 265 6.71 -16.08 -23.57
N ALA A 266 6.07 -17.22 -23.84
CA ALA A 266 6.74 -18.53 -23.90
C ALA A 266 7.79 -18.62 -25.02
N SER A 267 7.71 -17.74 -26.03
CA SER A 267 8.74 -17.61 -27.07
C SER A 267 9.99 -16.87 -26.59
N ALA A 268 9.87 -16.03 -25.57
CA ALA A 268 10.94 -15.20 -25.04
C ALA A 268 11.61 -15.80 -23.79
N VAL A 269 10.86 -16.54 -22.98
CA VAL A 269 11.35 -17.17 -21.75
C VAL A 269 10.86 -18.61 -21.60
N HIS A 270 11.69 -19.44 -20.98
CA HIS A 270 11.30 -20.80 -20.64
C HIS A 270 10.40 -20.79 -19.40
N ILE A 271 9.09 -20.81 -19.64
CA ILE A 271 8.07 -20.96 -18.59
C ILE A 271 8.06 -22.41 -18.15
N ARG A 272 8.44 -22.66 -16.90
CA ARG A 272 8.37 -24.00 -16.29
C ARG A 272 6.92 -24.35 -15.95
N GLU A 273 6.21 -23.45 -15.30
CA GLU A 273 4.83 -23.67 -14.86
C GLU A 273 4.03 -22.36 -14.86
N VAL A 274 2.72 -22.49 -15.05
CA VAL A 274 1.72 -21.43 -14.86
C VAL A 274 0.87 -21.78 -13.65
N ALA A 275 0.97 -20.98 -12.60
CA ALA A 275 0.29 -21.19 -11.34
C ALA A 275 -0.89 -20.23 -11.17
N LYS A 276 -2.05 -20.74 -10.73
CA LYS A 276 -3.25 -19.92 -10.51
C LYS A 276 -4.05 -20.38 -9.30
N ASP A 277 -5.01 -19.58 -8.86
CA ASP A 277 -6.00 -20.04 -7.89
C ASP A 277 -7.03 -20.99 -8.56
N PRO A 278 -7.62 -21.97 -7.83
CA PRO A 278 -8.55 -22.94 -8.41
C PRO A 278 -9.86 -22.34 -8.94
N TRP A 279 -10.30 -21.20 -8.40
CA TRP A 279 -11.61 -20.60 -8.68
C TRP A 279 -11.58 -19.64 -9.87
N GLY A 280 -10.43 -19.03 -10.14
CA GLY A 280 -10.18 -18.17 -11.29
C GLY A 280 -9.81 -18.95 -12.56
N GLY A 281 -10.31 -18.49 -13.71
CA GLY A 281 -9.76 -18.85 -15.03
C GLY A 281 -9.71 -20.34 -15.39
N HIS A 282 -10.67 -21.16 -14.96
CA HIS A 282 -10.67 -22.61 -15.25
C HIS A 282 -10.51 -22.92 -16.76
N GLN A 283 -11.23 -22.21 -17.62
CA GLN A 283 -11.12 -22.38 -19.07
C GLN A 283 -9.78 -21.89 -19.63
N LEU A 284 -9.22 -20.81 -19.09
CA LEU A 284 -7.88 -20.35 -19.45
C LEU A 284 -6.83 -21.41 -19.11
N GLY A 285 -6.94 -22.05 -17.95
CA GLY A 285 -6.05 -23.14 -17.55
C GLY A 285 -6.08 -24.33 -18.52
N ALA A 286 -7.28 -24.79 -18.90
CA ALA A 286 -7.43 -25.88 -19.87
C ALA A 286 -6.81 -25.51 -21.23
N ASN A 287 -7.05 -24.30 -21.71
CA ASN A 287 -6.49 -23.84 -22.99
C ASN A 287 -4.96 -23.76 -22.95
N LEU A 288 -4.36 -23.26 -21.86
CA LEU A 288 -2.90 -23.23 -21.72
C LEU A 288 -2.28 -24.64 -21.71
N GLN A 289 -2.97 -25.62 -21.11
CA GLN A 289 -2.54 -27.02 -21.14
C GLN A 289 -2.61 -27.62 -22.55
N GLU A 290 -3.61 -27.27 -23.36
CA GLU A 290 -3.70 -27.68 -24.77
C GLU A 290 -2.53 -27.13 -25.61
N GLU A 291 -2.04 -25.94 -25.26
CA GLU A 291 -0.84 -25.32 -25.86
C GLU A 291 0.49 -25.89 -25.30
N GLY A 292 0.42 -26.88 -24.40
CA GLY A 292 1.58 -27.58 -23.87
C GLY A 292 2.25 -26.93 -22.66
N LEU A 293 1.59 -25.98 -21.98
CA LEU A 293 2.07 -25.40 -20.73
C LEU A 293 1.57 -26.17 -19.52
N ASP A 294 2.45 -26.38 -18.53
CA ASP A 294 2.07 -27.01 -17.27
C ASP A 294 1.34 -26.01 -16.36
N VAL A 295 0.06 -26.25 -16.11
CA VAL A 295 -0.78 -25.40 -15.26
C VAL A 295 -1.00 -26.06 -13.91
N VAL A 296 -0.72 -25.33 -12.83
CA VAL A 296 -0.83 -25.80 -11.44
C VAL A 296 -1.80 -24.93 -10.64
N ASP A 297 -2.75 -25.58 -9.97
CA ASP A 297 -3.68 -24.90 -9.07
C ASP A 297 -3.11 -24.78 -7.65
N ILE A 298 -3.02 -23.56 -7.14
CA ILE A 298 -2.56 -23.23 -5.78
C ILE A 298 -3.75 -22.79 -4.91
N PRO A 299 -4.22 -23.64 -3.98
CA PRO A 299 -5.33 -23.28 -3.10
C PRO A 299 -4.99 -22.07 -2.22
N GLN A 300 -5.95 -21.15 -2.08
CA GLN A 300 -5.82 -19.93 -1.27
C GLN A 300 -5.93 -20.24 0.24
N GLN A 301 -4.94 -20.97 0.77
CA GLN A 301 -4.85 -21.38 2.17
C GLN A 301 -3.49 -21.02 2.76
N VAL A 302 -3.46 -20.75 4.06
CA VAL A 302 -2.25 -20.32 4.81
C VAL A 302 -1.03 -21.19 4.52
N ARG A 303 -1.19 -22.51 4.52
CA ARG A 303 -0.09 -23.47 4.29
C ARG A 303 0.60 -23.34 2.92
N PHE A 304 -0.06 -22.77 1.92
CA PHE A 304 0.51 -22.62 0.58
C PHE A 304 1.06 -21.22 0.33
N LEU A 305 0.61 -20.22 1.10
CA LEU A 305 0.93 -18.81 0.84
C LEU A 305 1.91 -18.21 1.87
N SER A 306 1.93 -18.74 3.10
CA SER A 306 2.76 -18.17 4.18
C SER A 306 4.26 -18.20 3.86
N ASP A 307 4.81 -19.34 3.47
CA ASP A 307 6.25 -19.46 3.21
C ASP A 307 6.69 -18.68 1.97
N PRO A 308 5.96 -18.71 0.83
CA PRO A 308 6.25 -17.83 -0.30
C PRO A 308 6.19 -16.35 0.07
N MET A 309 5.26 -15.95 0.96
CA MET A 309 5.21 -14.56 1.43
C MET A 309 6.43 -14.18 2.26
N LYS A 310 6.87 -15.05 3.16
CA LYS A 310 8.07 -14.84 3.97
C LYS A 310 9.31 -14.77 3.09
N GLU A 311 9.40 -15.63 2.09
CA GLU A 311 10.49 -15.66 1.13
C GLU A 311 10.59 -14.35 0.35
N ILE A 312 9.50 -13.87 -0.26
CA ILE A 312 9.50 -12.59 -0.98
C ILE A 312 10.00 -11.46 -0.09
N SER A 313 9.51 -11.39 1.16
CA SER A 313 9.94 -10.36 2.13
C SER A 313 11.45 -10.45 2.41
N ALA A 314 11.95 -11.64 2.70
CA ALA A 314 13.37 -11.87 2.94
C ALA A 314 14.25 -11.54 1.73
N GLN A 315 13.81 -11.86 0.51
CA GLN A 315 14.54 -11.56 -0.72
C GLN A 315 14.53 -10.06 -1.06
N ILE A 316 13.45 -9.34 -0.75
CA ILE A 316 13.40 -7.87 -0.87
C ILE A 316 14.39 -7.23 0.11
N ASP A 317 14.36 -7.63 1.38
CA ASP A 317 15.26 -7.09 2.41
C ASP A 317 16.73 -7.41 2.15
N ALA A 318 17.01 -8.57 1.54
CA ALA A 318 18.35 -8.95 1.12
C ALA A 318 18.82 -8.26 -0.19
N GLY A 319 17.97 -7.46 -0.84
CA GLY A 319 18.28 -6.83 -2.13
C GLY A 319 18.39 -7.83 -3.29
N ARG A 320 17.74 -8.99 -3.17
CA ARG A 320 17.77 -10.09 -4.15
C ARG A 320 16.47 -10.26 -4.94
N PHE A 321 15.40 -9.60 -4.54
CA PHE A 321 14.18 -9.48 -5.34
C PHE A 321 14.22 -8.18 -6.15
N HIS A 322 13.82 -8.25 -7.41
CA HIS A 322 13.79 -7.15 -8.37
C HIS A 322 12.45 -7.13 -9.08
N HIS A 323 11.99 -5.97 -9.54
CA HIS A 323 10.80 -5.87 -10.38
C HIS A 323 10.93 -4.77 -11.45
N ASP A 324 10.07 -4.82 -12.47
CA ASP A 324 10.04 -3.91 -13.62
C ASP A 324 9.66 -2.44 -13.31
N GLY A 325 9.55 -2.07 -12.04
CA GLY A 325 9.18 -0.72 -11.63
C GLY A 325 7.72 -0.33 -11.93
N ASN A 326 6.84 -1.25 -12.34
CA ASN A 326 5.44 -0.92 -12.64
C ASN A 326 4.72 -0.33 -11.39
N PRO A 327 4.27 0.94 -11.41
CA PRO A 327 3.63 1.58 -10.26
C PRO A 327 2.32 0.90 -9.82
N CYS A 328 1.55 0.33 -10.75
CA CYS A 328 0.33 -0.43 -10.42
C CYS A 328 0.67 -1.68 -9.62
N TYR A 329 1.76 -2.37 -9.98
CA TYR A 329 2.26 -3.52 -9.24
C TYR A 329 2.77 -3.13 -7.85
N VAL A 330 3.62 -2.10 -7.75
CA VAL A 330 4.17 -1.62 -6.47
C VAL A 330 3.04 -1.21 -5.53
N TRP A 331 2.02 -0.52 -6.05
CA TRP A 331 0.83 -0.17 -5.29
C TRP A 331 0.11 -1.39 -4.73
N MET A 332 -0.15 -2.42 -5.55
CA MET A 332 -0.80 -3.64 -5.09
C MET A 332 0.03 -4.41 -4.05
N MET A 333 1.36 -4.48 -4.22
CA MET A 333 2.28 -5.07 -3.24
C MET A 333 2.25 -4.31 -1.91
N SER A 334 2.19 -2.97 -1.96
CA SER A 334 2.14 -2.11 -0.76
C SER A 334 0.82 -2.19 0.02
N ASN A 335 -0.26 -2.62 -0.63
CA ASN A 335 -1.59 -2.73 -0.03
C ASN A 335 -1.77 -3.98 0.85
N VAL A 336 -0.83 -4.92 0.80
CA VAL A 336 -0.93 -6.18 1.54
C VAL A 336 -0.61 -5.97 3.01
N GLU A 337 -1.56 -6.37 3.84
CA GLU A 337 -1.39 -6.46 5.28
C GLU A 337 -1.27 -7.91 5.70
N VAL A 338 -0.49 -8.14 6.77
CA VAL A 338 -0.33 -9.45 7.38
C VAL A 338 -0.67 -9.41 8.84
N LYS A 339 -1.21 -10.53 9.33
CA LYS A 339 -1.37 -10.78 10.76
C LYS A 339 -0.87 -12.18 11.02
N GLU A 340 0.20 -12.27 11.79
CA GLU A 340 0.76 -13.55 12.21
C GLU A 340 -0.25 -14.33 13.07
N ASP A 341 -0.38 -15.62 12.77
CA ASP A 341 -1.06 -16.56 13.64
C ASP A 341 -0.14 -17.04 14.78
N ARG A 342 -0.62 -17.97 15.62
CA ARG A 342 0.17 -18.50 16.74
C ARG A 342 1.42 -19.28 16.32
N ASN A 343 1.46 -19.74 15.07
CA ASN A 343 2.56 -20.49 14.48
C ASN A 343 3.40 -19.59 13.57
N GLU A 344 3.29 -18.26 13.73
CA GLU A 344 3.99 -17.24 12.93
C GLU A 344 3.67 -17.32 11.44
N ASN A 345 2.55 -17.95 11.04
CA ASN A 345 2.15 -17.95 9.64
C ASN A 345 1.48 -16.63 9.26
N ILE A 346 1.70 -16.22 8.02
CA ILE A 346 1.08 -15.03 7.44
C ILE A 346 0.18 -15.39 6.26
N PHE A 347 -0.77 -14.52 5.97
CA PHE A 347 -1.72 -14.67 4.88
C PHE A 347 -2.04 -13.30 4.31
N PRO A 348 -2.17 -13.15 2.98
CA PRO A 348 -2.39 -11.83 2.39
C PRO A 348 -3.78 -11.32 2.74
N ARG A 349 -3.84 -10.11 3.29
CA ARG A 349 -5.08 -9.40 3.61
C ARG A 349 -5.05 -8.01 3.00
N LYS A 350 -6.22 -7.44 2.83
CA LYS A 350 -6.40 -6.04 2.46
C LYS A 350 -7.15 -5.31 3.57
N LEU A 351 -6.70 -4.10 3.90
CA LEU A 351 -7.31 -3.26 4.94
C LEU A 351 -8.78 -2.93 4.61
N ARG A 352 -9.02 -2.61 3.34
CA ARG A 352 -10.32 -2.15 2.82
C ARG A 352 -10.69 -2.98 1.61
N ALA A 353 -12.00 -3.18 1.41
CA ALA A 353 -12.51 -3.91 0.26
C ALA A 353 -12.05 -3.30 -1.09
N GLY A 354 -11.88 -1.98 -1.13
CA GLY A 354 -11.43 -1.22 -2.30
C GLY A 354 -9.94 -1.41 -2.66
N ASN A 355 -9.08 -1.75 -1.71
CA ASN A 355 -7.66 -1.99 -2.00
C ASN A 355 -7.50 -3.22 -2.89
N LYS A 356 -6.59 -3.13 -3.86
CA LYS A 356 -6.23 -4.24 -4.75
C LYS A 356 -4.90 -4.81 -4.32
N ILE A 357 -4.80 -6.13 -4.39
CA ILE A 357 -3.62 -6.90 -4.02
C ILE A 357 -3.33 -7.99 -5.06
N ASP A 358 -3.96 -7.91 -6.22
CA ASP A 358 -4.04 -8.98 -7.22
C ASP A 358 -2.63 -9.30 -7.77
N GLY A 359 -1.82 -8.27 -8.05
CA GLY A 359 -0.41 -8.45 -8.42
C GLY A 359 0.43 -9.07 -7.31
N ALA A 360 0.08 -8.83 -6.05
CA ALA A 360 0.74 -9.44 -4.90
C ALA A 360 0.36 -10.91 -4.75
N VAL A 361 -0.92 -11.24 -4.85
CA VAL A 361 -1.41 -12.62 -4.82
C VAL A 361 -0.81 -13.43 -5.97
N ALA A 362 -0.80 -12.88 -7.19
CA ALA A 362 -0.14 -13.49 -8.34
C ALA A 362 1.35 -13.74 -8.08
N THR A 363 2.07 -12.79 -7.49
CA THR A 363 3.49 -12.97 -7.12
C THR A 363 3.68 -14.08 -6.08
N ILE A 364 2.83 -14.13 -5.06
CA ILE A 364 2.89 -15.15 -3.98
C ILE A 364 2.64 -16.55 -4.56
N ILE A 365 1.64 -16.68 -5.44
CA ILE A 365 1.33 -17.92 -6.16
C ILE A 365 2.53 -18.35 -7.03
N GLY A 366 3.13 -17.43 -7.78
CA GLY A 366 4.33 -17.70 -8.57
C GLY A 366 5.52 -18.12 -7.71
N MET A 367 5.72 -17.47 -6.56
CA MET A 367 6.80 -17.80 -5.63
C MET A 367 6.62 -19.20 -5.01
N ASN A 368 5.38 -19.63 -4.75
CA ASN A 368 5.11 -20.99 -4.27
C ASN A 368 5.72 -22.05 -5.20
N ARG A 369 5.51 -21.91 -6.50
CA ARG A 369 6.08 -22.83 -7.50
C ARG A 369 7.57 -22.62 -7.72
N ALA A 370 8.04 -21.38 -7.71
CA ALA A 370 9.46 -21.09 -7.85
C ALA A 370 10.32 -21.71 -6.73
N LEU A 371 9.75 -21.82 -5.52
CA LEU A 371 10.33 -22.53 -4.38
C LEU A 371 10.32 -24.05 -4.57
N ALA A 372 9.20 -24.64 -4.98
CA ALA A 372 9.10 -26.07 -5.26
C ALA A 372 10.12 -26.52 -6.32
N VAL A 373 10.31 -25.73 -7.38
CA VAL A 373 11.32 -25.99 -8.40
C VAL A 373 12.76 -25.95 -7.84
N ALA A 374 13.02 -25.10 -6.84
CA ALA A 374 14.34 -25.04 -6.22
C ALA A 374 14.70 -26.33 -5.45
N GLU A 375 13.69 -26.97 -4.85
CA GLU A 375 13.86 -28.24 -4.14
C GLU A 375 14.16 -29.40 -5.11
N GLU A 376 13.61 -29.34 -6.33
CA GLU A 376 13.86 -30.34 -7.39
C GLU A 376 15.23 -30.18 -8.06
N ASP A 377 15.72 -28.93 -8.19
CA ASP A 377 17.02 -28.62 -8.80
C ASP A 377 18.23 -28.92 -7.86
N VAL A 378 18.01 -29.47 -6.65
CA VAL A 378 19.10 -29.93 -5.77
C VAL A 378 19.80 -31.14 -6.41
N PRO A 379 21.10 -31.06 -6.75
CA PRO A 379 21.79 -32.18 -7.39
C PRO A 379 21.73 -33.43 -6.52
N LEU A 380 21.28 -34.55 -7.10
CA LEU A 380 21.34 -35.88 -6.48
C LEU A 380 22.74 -36.21 -5.91
N ASP A 381 23.79 -35.64 -6.51
CA ASP A 381 25.17 -35.80 -6.07
C ASP A 381 25.41 -35.21 -4.67
N ASP A 382 24.82 -34.07 -4.32
CA ASP A 382 24.95 -33.48 -2.98
C ASP A 382 24.20 -34.30 -1.92
N PHE A 383 23.05 -34.88 -2.28
CA PHE A 383 22.30 -35.80 -1.40
C PHE A 383 23.02 -37.15 -1.19
N ILE A 384 23.75 -37.64 -2.21
CA ILE A 384 24.57 -38.86 -2.11
C ILE A 384 25.83 -38.60 -1.28
N LEU A 385 26.38 -37.37 -1.30
CA LEU A 385 27.60 -37.02 -0.60
C LEU A 385 27.39 -36.66 0.89
N ASP A 386 26.18 -36.30 1.31
CA ASP A 386 25.84 -36.08 2.73
C ASP A 386 24.43 -36.57 3.09
N PRO A 387 24.16 -37.90 3.09
CA PRO A 387 22.86 -38.40 3.46
C PRO A 387 22.65 -38.24 4.97
N ILE A 388 21.77 -37.33 5.37
CA ILE A 388 21.25 -37.27 6.74
C ILE A 388 20.36 -38.50 6.97
N SER A 389 20.91 -39.52 7.61
CA SER A 389 20.13 -40.64 8.14
C SER A 389 19.46 -40.24 9.44
N GLY A 390 18.13 -40.15 9.43
CA GLY A 390 17.29 -40.12 10.64
C GLY A 390 16.92 -41.50 11.13
#